data_AF-A0A834TQ66-F1
#
_entry.id   AF-A0A834TQ66-F1
#
_cell.length_a   1.000
_cell.length_b   1.000
_cell.length_c   1.000
_cell.angle_alpha   90.00
_cell.angle_beta   90.00
_cell.angle_gamma   90.00
#
_symmetry.space_group_name_H-M   'P 1'
#
loop_
_entity.id
_entity.type
_entity.pdbx_description
1 polymer ?
#
loop_
_entity_poly.entity_id
_entity_poly.type
_entity_poly.pdbx_seq_one_letter_code
_entity_poly.pdbx_strand_id
1 'polypeptide(L)'
;MQVAIDPTQRYKISHVFREASSIGLTVCRTWAFSDGGRQALQISPGVYDERVFQALDFVVAEARKYRVKLILSLVNNYNEFGGRPQYVQWAQNARVGVKNDDDFYTNPIVKGYYKNHVMKVLTRMNTITKIAYRDDPTIFAWELINEPRSNVDYSGNTINAWVEEMAPYVKSIDKKHLLEVGMEGFYGDSIPDRKQYNPGFQVGTDFITSNLIKDIDFATIHAYPDNW
;
A
#
# COMPACT_ATOMS: atom_id res chain seq x y z
N MET A 1 9.83 -4.38 -7.30
CA MET A 1 10.16 -5.68 -6.66
C MET A 1 10.45 -6.80 -7.66
N GLN A 2 9.58 -7.05 -8.65
CA GLN A 2 9.69 -8.21 -9.57
C GLN A 2 11.05 -8.35 -10.28
N VAL A 3 11.61 -7.23 -10.78
CA VAL A 3 12.93 -7.24 -11.44
C VAL A 3 14.05 -7.71 -10.51
N ALA A 4 13.96 -7.44 -9.21
CA ALA A 4 15.01 -7.79 -8.24
C ALA A 4 14.97 -9.26 -7.77
N ILE A 5 13.92 -10.00 -8.15
CA ILE A 5 13.82 -11.44 -7.87
C ILE A 5 14.94 -12.20 -8.59
N ASP A 6 15.28 -11.79 -9.82
CA ASP A 6 16.43 -12.31 -10.55
C ASP A 6 17.69 -11.53 -10.14
N PRO A 7 18.68 -12.18 -9.48
CA PRO A 7 19.92 -11.52 -9.09
C PRO A 7 20.68 -10.88 -10.26
N THR A 8 20.57 -11.45 -11.46
CA THR A 8 21.24 -10.91 -12.66
C THR A 8 20.63 -9.59 -13.14
N GLN A 9 19.42 -9.26 -12.69
CA GLN A 9 18.69 -8.03 -13.06
C GLN A 9 18.70 -6.97 -11.95
N ARG A 10 19.22 -7.29 -10.76
CA ARG A 10 19.27 -6.37 -9.60
C ARG A 10 20.01 -5.05 -9.89
N TYR A 11 20.98 -5.07 -10.80
CA TYR A 11 21.67 -3.84 -11.22
C TYR A 11 20.71 -2.75 -11.75
N LYS A 12 19.54 -3.13 -12.28
CA LYS A 12 18.51 -2.18 -12.73
C LYS A 12 17.96 -1.36 -11.57
N ILE A 13 17.77 -1.96 -10.39
CA ILE A 13 17.34 -1.24 -9.18
C ILE A 13 18.43 -0.27 -8.72
N SER A 14 19.68 -0.73 -8.68
CA SER A 14 20.83 0.13 -8.40
C SER A 14 20.91 1.31 -9.37
N HIS A 15 20.60 1.06 -10.66
CA HIS A 15 20.64 2.09 -11.68
C HIS A 15 19.60 3.18 -11.44
N VAL A 16 18.34 2.78 -11.22
CA VAL A 16 17.24 3.71 -10.94
C VAL A 16 17.56 4.60 -9.74
N PHE A 17 18.04 4.04 -8.63
CA PHE A 17 18.37 4.85 -7.45
C PHE A 17 19.58 5.75 -7.67
N ARG A 18 20.59 5.30 -8.41
CA ARG A 18 21.74 6.13 -8.78
C ARG A 18 21.32 7.32 -9.64
N GLU A 19 20.52 7.08 -10.68
CA GLU A 19 20.03 8.13 -11.58
C GLU A 19 19.14 9.12 -10.83
N ALA A 20 18.16 8.63 -10.06
CA ALA A 20 17.28 9.45 -9.24
C ALA A 20 18.07 10.36 -8.30
N SER A 21 19.05 9.81 -7.58
CA SER A 21 19.92 10.56 -6.67
C SER A 21 20.78 11.60 -7.43
N SER A 22 21.29 11.26 -8.61
CA SER A 22 22.14 12.17 -9.42
C SER A 22 21.42 13.43 -9.90
N ILE A 23 20.09 13.39 -10.02
CA ILE A 23 19.25 14.53 -10.39
C ILE A 23 18.51 15.16 -9.20
N GLY A 24 18.84 14.74 -7.97
CA GLY A 24 18.32 15.34 -6.73
C GLY A 24 16.97 14.80 -6.25
N LEU A 25 16.46 13.69 -6.80
CA LEU A 25 15.26 13.03 -6.26
C LEU A 25 15.60 12.31 -4.94
N THR A 26 14.80 12.54 -3.91
CA THR A 26 15.08 12.08 -2.53
C THR A 26 14.08 11.05 -1.99
N VAL A 27 12.95 10.84 -2.65
CA VAL A 27 11.89 9.90 -2.24
C VAL A 27 11.44 9.08 -3.44
N CYS A 28 11.25 7.78 -3.24
CA CYS A 28 10.69 6.86 -4.22
C CYS A 28 9.51 6.11 -3.61
N ARG A 29 8.35 6.18 -4.27
CA ARG A 29 7.17 5.39 -3.91
C ARG A 29 7.19 4.08 -4.68
N THR A 30 6.97 2.96 -4.00
CA THR A 30 6.96 1.61 -4.62
C THR A 30 6.08 0.63 -3.84
N TRP A 31 5.79 -0.51 -4.45
CA TRP A 31 4.94 -1.55 -3.89
C TRP A 31 5.71 -2.47 -2.95
N ALA A 32 5.14 -2.71 -1.77
CA ALA A 32 5.52 -3.77 -0.85
C ALA A 32 4.55 -4.96 -0.92
N PHE A 33 3.78 -5.06 -2.01
CA PHE A 33 2.85 -6.16 -2.29
C PHE A 33 3.11 -6.81 -3.67
N SER A 34 2.62 -8.03 -3.78
CA SER A 34 2.39 -8.79 -5.01
C SER A 34 1.58 -10.01 -4.55
N ASP A 35 0.26 -9.92 -4.69
CA ASP A 35 -0.70 -10.81 -4.03
C ASP A 35 -1.20 -11.84 -5.05
N GLY A 36 -0.90 -13.12 -4.80
CA GLY A 36 -1.25 -14.19 -5.71
C GLY A 36 -0.56 -14.10 -7.08
N GLY A 37 -0.85 -15.09 -7.93
CA GLY A 37 -0.29 -15.16 -9.28
C GLY A 37 1.20 -15.53 -9.34
N ARG A 38 1.82 -15.24 -10.49
CA ARG A 38 3.23 -15.58 -10.77
C ARG A 38 4.15 -14.58 -10.07
N GLN A 39 5.18 -15.10 -9.38
CA GLN A 39 6.15 -14.27 -8.64
C GLN A 39 5.48 -13.38 -7.57
N ALA A 40 4.46 -13.93 -6.90
CA ALA A 40 3.80 -13.31 -5.76
C ALA A 40 4.76 -13.13 -4.58
N LEU A 41 4.68 -11.99 -3.91
CA LEU A 41 5.25 -11.83 -2.57
C LEU A 41 4.40 -12.64 -1.59
N GLN A 42 3.09 -12.44 -1.59
CA GLN A 42 2.13 -13.21 -0.80
C GLN A 42 1.42 -14.21 -1.72
N ILE A 43 1.78 -15.48 -1.61
CA ILE A 43 1.28 -16.55 -2.48
C ILE A 43 -0.18 -16.86 -2.15
N SER A 44 -0.49 -16.91 -0.85
CA SER A 44 -1.82 -17.12 -0.28
C SER A 44 -1.89 -16.46 1.10
N PRO A 45 -3.05 -16.37 1.78
CA PRO A 45 -3.14 -15.74 3.10
C PRO A 45 -2.09 -16.28 4.09
N GLY A 46 -1.17 -15.43 4.52
CA GLY A 46 -0.10 -15.77 5.47
C GLY A 46 1.09 -16.57 4.91
N VAL A 47 1.13 -16.87 3.61
CA VAL A 47 2.21 -17.64 2.96
C VAL A 47 2.96 -16.75 1.98
N TYR A 48 4.30 -16.70 2.10
CA TYR A 48 5.14 -15.74 1.38
C TYR A 48 6.29 -16.41 0.64
N ASP A 49 6.66 -15.86 -0.51
CA ASP A 49 7.88 -16.25 -1.22
C ASP A 49 9.08 -15.47 -0.66
N GLU A 50 9.96 -16.18 0.03
CA GLU A 50 11.16 -15.60 0.64
C GLU A 50 12.08 -14.94 -0.41
N ARG A 51 12.13 -15.44 -1.65
CA ARG A 51 12.95 -14.84 -2.70
C ARG A 51 12.44 -13.46 -3.09
N VAL A 52 11.12 -13.27 -3.06
CA VAL A 52 10.46 -12.00 -3.36
C VAL A 52 10.63 -11.02 -2.19
N PHE A 53 10.58 -11.50 -0.94
CA PHE A 53 10.96 -10.68 0.22
C PHE A 53 12.42 -10.24 0.16
N GLN A 54 13.35 -11.11 -0.22
CA GLN A 54 14.76 -10.74 -0.40
C GLN A 54 14.97 -9.75 -1.55
N ALA A 55 14.10 -9.79 -2.56
CA ALA A 55 14.09 -8.79 -3.62
C ALA A 55 13.67 -7.41 -3.06
N LEU A 56 12.66 -7.35 -2.18
CA LEU A 56 12.28 -6.11 -1.48
C LEU A 56 13.38 -5.65 -0.50
N ASP A 57 14.03 -6.58 0.22
CA ASP A 57 15.17 -6.29 1.09
C ASP A 57 16.29 -5.57 0.33
N PHE A 58 16.56 -6.02 -0.89
CA PHE A 58 17.53 -5.40 -1.79
C PHE A 58 17.12 -3.99 -2.25
N VAL A 59 15.84 -3.77 -2.54
CA VAL A 59 15.32 -2.42 -2.86
C VAL A 59 15.56 -1.47 -1.68
N VAL A 60 15.24 -1.87 -0.45
CA VAL A 60 15.46 -1.05 0.75
C VAL A 60 16.95 -0.79 0.97
N ALA A 61 17.79 -1.81 0.83
CA ALA A 61 19.25 -1.66 1.00
C ALA A 61 19.87 -0.73 -0.05
N GLU A 62 19.45 -0.80 -1.31
CA GLU A 62 19.96 0.07 -2.37
C GLU A 62 19.43 1.51 -2.24
N ALA A 63 18.17 1.69 -1.85
CA ALA A 63 17.62 3.02 -1.54
C ALA A 63 18.46 3.70 -0.45
N ARG A 64 18.82 2.96 0.62
CA ARG A 64 19.70 3.43 1.69
C ARG A 64 21.06 3.88 1.16
N LYS A 65 21.69 3.04 0.31
CA LYS A 65 23.00 3.32 -0.28
C LYS A 65 23.03 4.61 -1.08
N TYR A 66 21.96 4.91 -1.83
CA TYR A 66 21.85 6.13 -2.64
C TYR A 66 21.10 7.28 -1.93
N ARG A 67 20.83 7.13 -0.63
CA ARG A 67 20.16 8.13 0.22
C ARG A 67 18.77 8.54 -0.28
N VAL A 68 18.08 7.61 -0.94
CA VAL A 68 16.68 7.77 -1.35
C VAL A 68 15.79 7.14 -0.29
N LYS A 69 14.75 7.85 0.14
CA LYS A 69 13.75 7.35 1.06
C LYS A 69 12.63 6.60 0.34
N LEU A 70 11.95 5.70 1.04
CA LEU A 70 10.87 4.89 0.45
C LEU A 70 9.50 5.18 1.05
N ILE A 71 8.50 5.36 0.19
CA ILE A 71 7.08 5.18 0.56
C ILE A 71 6.66 3.79 0.07
N LEU A 72 6.18 2.95 0.98
CA LEU A 72 5.85 1.56 0.70
C LEU A 72 4.34 1.32 0.83
N SER A 73 3.67 1.12 -0.31
CA SER A 73 2.26 0.73 -0.35
C SER A 73 2.07 -0.74 -0.03
N LEU A 74 1.06 -1.02 0.81
CA LEU A 74 0.84 -2.33 1.43
C LEU A 74 -0.16 -3.22 0.68
N VAL A 75 -0.99 -2.64 -0.20
CA VAL A 75 -1.90 -3.38 -1.08
C VAL A 75 -2.37 -2.48 -2.23
N ASN A 76 -2.87 -3.06 -3.32
CA ASN A 76 -3.48 -2.31 -4.42
C ASN A 76 -5.01 -2.28 -4.32
N ASN A 77 -5.63 -1.19 -4.78
CA ASN A 77 -7.05 -1.18 -5.19
C ASN A 77 -7.29 -2.17 -6.33
N TYR A 78 -6.53 -2.02 -7.40
CA TYR A 78 -6.77 -2.73 -8.66
C TYR A 78 -6.18 -4.14 -8.64
N ASN A 79 -6.39 -4.88 -9.74
CA ASN A 79 -5.93 -6.26 -9.87
C ASN A 79 -4.44 -6.39 -10.25
N GLU A 80 -3.76 -5.29 -10.61
CA GLU A 80 -2.33 -5.33 -10.89
C GLU A 80 -1.57 -5.74 -9.62
N PHE A 81 -0.82 -6.84 -9.76
CA PHE A 81 -0.16 -7.52 -8.65
C PHE A 81 -1.15 -7.99 -7.57
N GLY A 82 -2.36 -8.37 -7.96
CA GLY A 82 -3.37 -8.98 -7.11
C GLY A 82 -4.34 -7.99 -6.50
N GLY A 83 -3.88 -7.22 -5.52
CA GLY A 83 -4.67 -6.20 -4.84
C GLY A 83 -5.92 -6.72 -4.12
N ARG A 84 -6.84 -5.81 -3.80
CA ARG A 84 -8.08 -6.13 -3.07
C ARG A 84 -8.90 -7.28 -3.70
N PRO A 85 -9.02 -7.39 -5.05
CA PRO A 85 -9.79 -8.48 -5.65
C PRO A 85 -9.19 -9.85 -5.31
N GLN A 86 -7.85 -9.96 -5.24
CA GLN A 86 -7.20 -11.20 -4.85
C GLN A 86 -7.47 -11.59 -3.39
N TYR A 87 -7.54 -10.62 -2.49
CA TYR A 87 -7.88 -10.85 -1.08
C TYR A 87 -9.31 -11.38 -0.92
N VAL A 88 -10.26 -10.80 -1.67
CA VAL A 88 -11.65 -11.29 -1.73
C VAL A 88 -11.72 -12.68 -2.36
N GLN A 89 -10.98 -12.93 -3.43
CA GLN A 89 -10.90 -14.25 -4.06
C GLN A 89 -10.36 -15.34 -3.12
N TRP A 90 -9.35 -15.02 -2.30
CA TRP A 90 -8.84 -15.95 -1.29
C TRP A 90 -9.92 -16.32 -0.26
N ALA A 91 -10.69 -15.33 0.20
CA ALA A 91 -11.80 -15.57 1.11
C ALA A 91 -12.91 -16.41 0.46
N GLN A 92 -13.24 -16.13 -0.81
CA GLN A 92 -14.21 -16.92 -1.58
C GLN A 92 -13.76 -18.39 -1.71
N ASN A 93 -12.48 -18.63 -2.03
CA ASN A 93 -11.91 -19.98 -2.11
C ASN A 93 -11.95 -20.71 -0.76
N ALA A 94 -11.83 -19.96 0.34
CA ALA A 94 -12.01 -20.46 1.70
C ALA A 94 -13.49 -20.58 2.14
N ARG A 95 -14.44 -20.42 1.20
CA ARG A 95 -15.90 -20.48 1.43
C ARG A 95 -16.43 -19.42 2.40
N VAL A 96 -15.74 -18.29 2.51
CA VAL A 96 -16.24 -17.11 3.24
C VAL A 96 -17.32 -16.43 2.39
N GLY A 97 -18.40 -15.98 3.03
CA GLY A 97 -19.45 -15.21 2.37
C GLY A 97 -18.97 -13.81 2.00
N VAL A 98 -18.46 -13.67 0.77
CA VAL A 98 -18.10 -12.40 0.11
C VAL A 98 -18.85 -12.31 -1.23
N LYS A 99 -19.13 -11.08 -1.66
CA LYS A 99 -19.96 -10.73 -2.81
C LYS A 99 -19.21 -9.90 -3.85
N ASN A 100 -18.36 -8.97 -3.41
CA ASN A 100 -17.63 -8.08 -4.30
C ASN A 100 -16.32 -7.59 -3.66
N ASP A 101 -15.53 -6.84 -4.44
CA ASP A 101 -14.21 -6.37 -4.04
C ASP A 101 -14.23 -5.43 -2.82
N ASP A 102 -15.34 -4.73 -2.56
CA ASP A 102 -15.47 -3.84 -1.40
C ASP A 102 -15.63 -4.62 -0.08
N ASP A 103 -15.88 -5.94 -0.13
CA ASP A 103 -15.79 -6.80 1.05
C ASP A 103 -14.36 -6.85 1.63
N PHE A 104 -13.35 -6.39 0.88
CA PHE A 104 -12.03 -6.09 1.42
C PHE A 104 -12.08 -5.12 2.61
N TYR A 105 -12.98 -4.13 2.54
CA TYR A 105 -13.11 -3.10 3.55
C TYR A 105 -13.97 -3.53 4.75
N THR A 106 -14.90 -4.47 4.54
CA THR A 106 -15.94 -4.76 5.53
C THR A 106 -15.82 -6.15 6.14
N ASN A 107 -15.41 -7.16 5.37
CA ASN A 107 -15.40 -8.54 5.83
C ASN A 107 -14.27 -8.76 6.85
N PRO A 108 -14.58 -9.24 8.07
CA PRO A 108 -13.58 -9.38 9.13
C PRO A 108 -12.47 -10.39 8.81
N ILE A 109 -12.76 -11.43 8.02
CA ILE A 109 -11.73 -12.41 7.62
C ILE A 109 -10.77 -11.78 6.60
N VAL A 110 -11.30 -11.05 5.62
CA VAL A 110 -10.47 -10.36 4.61
C VAL A 110 -9.61 -9.27 5.25
N LYS A 111 -10.18 -8.46 6.15
CA LYS A 111 -9.42 -7.52 6.98
C LYS A 111 -8.33 -8.21 7.80
N GLY A 112 -8.60 -9.41 8.32
CA GLY A 112 -7.62 -10.24 9.01
C GLY A 112 -6.45 -10.64 8.10
N TYR A 113 -6.70 -11.00 6.85
CA TYR A 113 -5.64 -11.29 5.88
C TYR A 113 -4.74 -10.07 5.64
N TYR A 114 -5.32 -8.88 5.45
CA TYR A 114 -4.57 -7.64 5.29
C TYR A 114 -3.74 -7.32 6.55
N LYS A 115 -4.33 -7.38 7.74
CA LYS A 115 -3.62 -7.16 9.01
C LYS A 115 -2.43 -8.12 9.17
N ASN A 116 -2.58 -9.38 8.81
CA ASN A 116 -1.49 -10.35 8.80
C ASN A 116 -0.38 -9.99 7.80
N HIS A 117 -0.72 -9.43 6.63
CA HIS A 117 0.23 -8.89 5.67
C HIS A 117 1.03 -7.73 6.23
N VAL A 118 0.33 -6.72 6.75
CA VAL A 118 0.94 -5.56 7.42
C VAL A 118 1.92 -5.99 8.50
N MET A 119 1.50 -6.88 9.41
CA MET A 119 2.38 -7.40 10.46
C MET A 119 3.63 -8.07 9.88
N LYS A 120 3.48 -8.90 8.84
CA LYS A 120 4.60 -9.61 8.21
C LYS A 120 5.60 -8.64 7.58
N VAL A 121 5.12 -7.63 6.84
CA VAL A 121 5.98 -6.65 6.16
C VAL A 121 6.69 -5.76 7.16
N LEU A 122 5.96 -5.14 8.09
CA LEU A 122 6.55 -4.18 9.04
C LEU A 122 7.57 -4.83 9.97
N THR A 123 7.35 -6.08 10.38
CA THR A 123 8.28 -6.81 11.27
C THR A 123 9.37 -7.59 10.52
N ARG A 124 9.41 -7.52 9.19
CA ARG A 124 10.44 -8.18 8.37
C ARG A 124 11.82 -7.71 8.78
N MET A 125 12.68 -8.64 9.19
CA MET A 125 14.11 -8.41 9.34
C MET A 125 14.77 -8.41 7.97
N ASN A 126 15.26 -7.25 7.52
CA ASN A 126 15.93 -7.15 6.22
C ASN A 126 17.17 -8.04 6.19
N THR A 127 17.25 -8.95 5.22
CA THR A 127 18.35 -9.93 5.13
C THR A 127 19.71 -9.32 4.79
N ILE A 128 19.75 -8.09 4.28
CA ILE A 128 20.98 -7.38 3.89
C ILE A 128 21.38 -6.40 4.99
N THR A 129 20.50 -5.49 5.39
CA THR A 129 20.81 -4.43 6.38
C THR A 129 20.78 -4.96 7.81
N LYS A 130 20.12 -6.10 8.06
CA LYS A 130 19.88 -6.67 9.40
C LYS A 130 19.08 -5.74 10.33
N ILE A 131 18.27 -4.86 9.74
CA ILE A 131 17.36 -3.96 10.44
C ILE A 131 15.93 -4.40 10.11
N ALA A 132 15.05 -4.44 11.10
CA ALA A 132 13.63 -4.69 10.83
C ALA A 132 13.03 -3.49 10.09
N TYR A 133 12.10 -3.71 9.16
CA TYR A 133 11.55 -2.61 8.34
C TYR A 133 10.95 -1.49 9.19
N ARG A 134 10.20 -1.82 10.25
CA ARG A 134 9.68 -0.84 11.23
C ARG A 134 10.75 -0.02 11.96
N ASP A 135 12.02 -0.45 11.90
CA ASP A 135 13.16 0.19 12.55
C ASP A 135 14.14 0.82 11.54
N ASP A 136 13.92 0.67 10.22
CA ASP A 136 14.84 1.15 9.18
C ASP A 136 14.48 2.56 8.70
N PRO A 137 15.27 3.61 9.04
CA PRO A 137 14.96 4.99 8.68
C PRO A 137 15.04 5.27 7.18
N THR A 138 15.41 4.29 6.34
CA THR A 138 15.33 4.39 4.89
C THR A 138 13.88 4.45 4.42
N ILE A 139 12.97 3.79 5.13
CA ILE A 139 11.54 3.91 4.90
C ILE A 139 11.11 5.27 5.47
N PHE A 140 10.37 6.05 4.69
CA PHE A 140 9.83 7.35 5.08
C PHE A 140 8.40 7.20 5.57
N ALA A 141 7.58 6.45 4.82
CA ALA A 141 6.19 6.22 5.18
C ALA A 141 5.69 4.84 4.72
N TRP A 142 4.69 4.35 5.44
CA TRP A 142 3.78 3.31 4.98
C TRP A 142 2.58 3.94 4.28
N GLU A 143 2.09 3.30 3.23
CA GLU A 143 0.83 3.66 2.57
C GLU A 143 -0.15 2.49 2.72
N LEU A 144 -1.34 2.75 3.25
CA LEU A 144 -2.33 1.71 3.54
C LEU A 144 -2.74 0.95 2.27
N ILE A 145 -3.08 1.67 1.21
CA ILE A 145 -3.60 1.09 -0.03
C ILE A 145 -3.42 2.06 -1.19
N ASN A 146 -2.90 1.59 -2.32
CA ASN A 146 -2.84 2.40 -3.54
C ASN A 146 -4.26 2.67 -4.09
N GLU A 147 -4.63 3.94 -4.21
CA GLU A 147 -5.83 4.45 -4.89
C GLU A 147 -7.13 3.77 -4.43
N PRO A 148 -7.48 3.78 -3.14
CA PRO A 148 -8.69 3.11 -2.66
C PRO A 148 -9.95 3.69 -3.30
N ARG A 149 -10.91 2.82 -3.64
CA ARG A 149 -12.19 3.16 -4.26
C ARG A 149 -13.25 2.19 -3.78
N SER A 150 -14.49 2.62 -3.67
CA SER A 150 -15.66 1.79 -3.40
C SER A 150 -16.65 1.91 -4.56
N ASN A 151 -17.15 0.76 -5.01
CA ASN A 151 -18.17 0.65 -6.04
C ASN A 151 -19.59 0.50 -5.47
N VAL A 152 -19.72 0.24 -4.15
CA VAL A 152 -21.02 0.08 -3.49
C VAL A 152 -21.37 1.21 -2.51
N ASP A 153 -20.40 1.97 -2.02
CA ASP A 153 -20.61 3.10 -1.12
C ASP A 153 -19.88 4.36 -1.62
N TYR A 154 -20.63 5.25 -2.28
CA TYR A 154 -20.09 6.51 -2.80
C TYR A 154 -19.96 7.61 -1.74
N SER A 155 -20.46 7.40 -0.52
CA SER A 155 -20.42 8.43 0.53
C SER A 155 -19.03 8.67 1.11
N GLY A 156 -18.14 7.66 1.01
CA GLY A 156 -16.81 7.65 1.65
C GLY A 156 -16.77 6.94 3.01
N ASN A 157 -17.92 6.61 3.59
CA ASN A 157 -18.01 6.07 4.94
C ASN A 157 -17.34 4.70 5.08
N THR A 158 -17.52 3.80 4.12
CA THR A 158 -16.95 2.46 4.14
C THR A 158 -15.42 2.48 4.18
N ILE A 159 -14.81 3.30 3.31
CA ILE A 159 -13.34 3.44 3.28
C ILE A 159 -12.86 4.18 4.53
N ASN A 160 -13.56 5.24 4.96
CA ASN A 160 -13.19 5.98 6.17
C ASN A 160 -13.16 5.05 7.42
N ALA A 161 -14.20 4.24 7.62
CA ALA A 161 -14.27 3.27 8.72
C ALA A 161 -13.15 2.21 8.64
N TRP A 162 -12.76 1.81 7.43
CA TRP A 162 -11.62 0.91 7.25
C TRP A 162 -10.29 1.60 7.61
N VAL A 163 -10.09 2.86 7.22
CA VAL A 163 -8.89 3.63 7.60
C VAL A 163 -8.84 3.83 9.12
N GLU A 164 -9.97 4.13 9.77
CA GLU A 164 -10.09 4.24 11.23
C GLU A 164 -9.71 2.95 11.95
N GLU A 165 -9.86 1.78 11.32
CA GLU A 165 -9.43 0.50 11.86
C GLU A 165 -7.96 0.18 11.55
N MET A 166 -7.51 0.45 10.33
CA MET A 166 -6.19 0.03 9.85
C MET A 166 -5.06 0.96 10.27
N ALA A 167 -5.31 2.26 10.35
CA ALA A 167 -4.31 3.24 10.76
C ALA A 167 -3.78 2.99 12.18
N PRO A 168 -4.63 2.88 13.22
CA PRO A 168 -4.15 2.54 14.57
C PRO A 168 -3.54 1.14 14.65
N TYR A 169 -3.99 0.18 13.82
CA TYR A 169 -3.36 -1.13 13.76
C TYR A 169 -1.91 -1.06 13.26
N VAL A 170 -1.65 -0.34 12.16
CA VAL A 170 -0.30 -0.09 11.66
C VAL A 170 0.55 0.62 12.74
N LYS A 171 0.02 1.70 13.33
CA LYS A 171 0.71 2.45 14.39
C LYS A 171 0.96 1.65 15.67
N SER A 172 0.16 0.61 15.93
CA SER A 172 0.41 -0.29 17.07
C SER A 172 1.67 -1.15 16.88
N ILE A 173 2.05 -1.42 15.63
CA ILE A 173 3.23 -2.23 15.25
C ILE A 173 4.46 -1.33 15.07
N ASP A 174 4.26 -0.16 14.47
CA ASP A 174 5.30 0.81 14.12
C ASP A 174 4.87 2.24 14.45
N LYS A 175 5.50 2.82 15.47
CA LYS A 175 5.27 4.20 15.93
C LYS A 175 6.32 5.19 15.39
N LYS A 176 7.25 4.75 14.55
CA LYS A 176 8.39 5.54 14.08
C LYS A 176 8.14 6.14 12.70
N HIS A 177 7.57 5.35 11.79
CA HIS A 177 7.33 5.78 10.43
C HIS A 177 6.05 6.58 10.28
N LEU A 178 6.04 7.46 9.28
CA LEU A 178 4.83 8.14 8.87
C LEU A 178 3.86 7.14 8.22
N LEU A 179 2.58 7.48 8.25
CA LEU A 179 1.50 6.72 7.67
C LEU A 179 0.58 7.64 6.89
N GLU A 180 0.18 7.17 5.71
CA GLU A 180 -0.76 7.84 4.83
C GLU A 180 -1.68 6.80 4.18
N VAL A 181 -2.76 7.26 3.55
CA VAL A 181 -3.82 6.37 3.05
C VAL A 181 -3.52 5.81 1.66
N GLY A 182 -3.03 6.64 0.75
CA GLY A 182 -2.80 6.36 -0.67
C GLY A 182 -3.92 6.86 -1.59
N MET A 183 -4.64 7.92 -1.17
CA MET A 183 -5.80 8.43 -1.88
C MET A 183 -5.43 9.20 -3.15
N GLU A 184 -6.31 9.11 -4.15
CA GLU A 184 -6.23 9.96 -5.34
C GLU A 184 -6.63 11.42 -5.06
N GLY A 185 -7.31 11.67 -3.94
CA GLY A 185 -7.65 13.02 -3.48
C GLY A 185 -9.11 13.43 -3.64
N PHE A 186 -10.01 12.50 -4.00
CA PHE A 186 -11.40 12.85 -4.28
C PHE A 186 -12.22 13.11 -3.01
N TYR A 187 -12.96 14.21 -3.04
CA TYR A 187 -13.85 14.64 -1.96
C TYR A 187 -15.12 13.79 -1.91
N GLY A 188 -15.61 13.53 -0.69
CA GLY A 188 -16.82 12.76 -0.41
C GLY A 188 -17.98 13.62 0.10
N ASP A 189 -18.89 13.00 0.84
CA ASP A 189 -20.13 13.64 1.30
C ASP A 189 -19.95 14.53 2.54
N SER A 190 -18.81 14.49 3.24
CA SER A 190 -18.60 15.34 4.43
C SER A 190 -18.60 16.84 4.12
N ILE A 191 -18.08 17.23 2.95
CA ILE A 191 -18.12 18.62 2.47
C ILE A 191 -18.61 18.61 1.02
N PRO A 192 -19.94 18.55 0.78
CA PRO A 192 -20.49 18.34 -0.55
C PRO A 192 -20.05 19.37 -1.60
N ASP A 193 -19.90 20.63 -1.20
CA ASP A 193 -19.45 21.70 -2.10
C ASP A 193 -18.05 21.44 -2.67
N ARG A 194 -17.20 20.65 -2.01
CA ARG A 194 -15.86 20.30 -2.51
C ARG A 194 -15.89 19.28 -3.64
N LYS A 195 -16.97 18.50 -3.80
CA LYS A 195 -17.09 17.53 -4.90
C LYS A 195 -17.04 18.17 -6.28
N GLN A 196 -17.29 19.47 -6.40
CA GLN A 196 -17.11 20.22 -7.65
C GLN A 196 -15.67 20.22 -8.18
N TYR A 197 -14.68 19.93 -7.31
CA TYR A 197 -13.27 19.84 -7.68
C TYR A 197 -12.83 18.44 -8.10
N ASN A 198 -13.68 17.43 -7.89
CA ASN A 198 -13.39 16.09 -8.40
C ASN A 198 -13.51 16.10 -9.93
N PRO A 199 -12.84 15.15 -10.61
CA PRO A 199 -13.26 14.72 -11.93
C PRO A 199 -14.76 14.38 -11.92
N GLY A 200 -15.44 14.43 -13.07
CA GLY A 200 -16.91 14.30 -13.17
C GLY A 200 -17.52 12.95 -12.76
N PHE A 201 -16.83 12.15 -11.93
CA PHE A 201 -17.23 10.87 -11.39
C PHE A 201 -16.92 10.77 -9.88
N GLN A 202 -17.51 9.76 -9.22
CA GLN A 202 -17.30 9.47 -7.81
C GLN A 202 -16.62 8.11 -7.65
N VAL A 203 -15.83 7.95 -6.58
CA VAL A 203 -15.15 6.68 -6.30
C VAL A 203 -15.34 6.17 -4.87
N GLY A 204 -16.20 6.82 -4.07
CA GLY A 204 -16.47 6.35 -2.71
C GLY A 204 -15.35 6.57 -1.70
N THR A 205 -14.51 7.58 -1.92
CA THR A 205 -13.59 8.13 -0.92
C THR A 205 -14.11 9.45 -0.37
N ASP A 206 -13.69 9.78 0.85
CA ASP A 206 -13.81 11.13 1.38
C ASP A 206 -12.45 11.63 1.86
N PHE A 207 -11.79 12.44 1.02
CA PHE A 207 -10.47 12.97 1.28
C PHE A 207 -10.33 13.68 2.63
N ILE A 208 -11.36 14.39 3.09
CA ILE A 208 -11.22 15.25 4.27
C ILE A 208 -11.30 14.41 5.53
N THR A 209 -12.36 13.60 5.68
CA THR A 209 -12.57 12.81 6.91
C THR A 209 -11.47 11.76 7.09
N SER A 210 -11.05 11.09 6.01
CA SER A 210 -10.01 10.07 6.10
C SER A 210 -8.63 10.63 6.46
N ASN A 211 -8.33 11.88 6.09
CA ASN A 211 -7.08 12.54 6.48
C ASN A 211 -7.16 13.30 7.82
N LEU A 212 -8.35 13.37 8.45
CA LEU A 212 -8.51 13.88 9.82
C LEU A 212 -8.35 12.78 10.89
N ILE A 213 -8.21 11.52 10.47
CA ILE A 213 -7.92 10.40 11.36
C ILE A 213 -6.54 10.62 11.98
N LYS A 214 -6.47 10.63 13.33
CA LYS A 214 -5.29 10.99 14.12
C LYS A 214 -4.00 10.25 13.73
N ASP A 215 -4.13 8.99 13.31
CA ASP A 215 -2.99 8.12 12.98
C ASP A 215 -2.51 8.26 11.53
N ILE A 216 -3.13 9.15 10.73
CA ILE A 216 -2.67 9.56 9.40
C ILE A 216 -1.84 10.84 9.55
N ASP A 217 -0.58 10.80 9.10
CA ASP A 217 0.37 11.90 9.34
C ASP A 217 0.44 12.92 8.19
N PHE A 218 0.09 12.51 6.97
CA PHE A 218 0.03 13.40 5.81
C PHE A 218 -0.95 12.87 4.75
N ALA A 219 -1.44 13.80 3.93
CA ALA A 219 -2.40 13.52 2.87
C ALA A 219 -1.73 13.35 1.51
N THR A 220 -2.35 12.55 0.64
CA THR A 220 -1.91 12.29 -0.73
C THR A 220 -3.00 12.64 -1.74
N ILE A 221 -2.56 13.13 -2.90
CA ILE A 221 -3.40 13.31 -4.10
C ILE A 221 -2.66 12.72 -5.29
N HIS A 222 -3.38 12.14 -6.24
CA HIS A 222 -2.85 11.76 -7.54
C HIS A 222 -3.44 12.71 -8.59
N ALA A 223 -2.87 12.76 -9.80
CA ALA A 223 -3.39 13.60 -10.87
C ALA A 223 -3.10 12.96 -12.22
N TYR A 224 -4.17 12.55 -12.93
CA TYR A 224 -4.09 12.02 -14.28
C TYR A 224 -5.06 12.75 -15.22
N PRO A 225 -4.83 14.03 -15.55
CA PRO A 225 -5.79 14.84 -16.32
C PRO A 225 -6.17 14.25 -17.69
N ASP A 226 -5.24 13.55 -18.34
CA ASP A 226 -5.51 12.90 -19.63
C ASP A 226 -6.40 11.65 -19.52
N ASN A 227 -6.53 11.07 -18.32
CA ASN A 227 -7.34 9.88 -18.05
C ASN A 227 -8.70 10.20 -17.40
N TRP A 228 -8.87 11.41 -16.85
CA TRP A 228 -10.01 11.81 -16.01
C TRP A 228 -11.05 12.67 -16.75
#